data_AF-A0A1M7IMQ8-F1
#
_entry.id   AF-A0A1M7IMQ8-F1
#
_cell.length_a   1.000
_cell.length_b   1.000
_cell.length_c   1.000
_cell.angle_alpha   90.00
_cell.angle_beta   90.00
_cell.angle_gamma   90.00
#
_symmetry.space_group_name_H-M   'P 1'
#
loop_
_entity.id
_entity.type
_entity.pdbx_description
1 polymer ?
#
loop_
_entity_poly.entity_id
_entity_poly.type
_entity_poly.pdbx_seq_one_letter_code
_entity_poly.pdbx_strand_id
1 'polypeptide(L)'
;MTKYIARFMKNVLGENGHEVEICQRVVKVEASTKNQACEMAKLSFCQLENVSEWWLHADSFIVSAVRNPGDAPRNPAGAVSKTLVTS
;
A
#
# COMPACT_ATOMS: atom_id res chain seq x y z
N MET A 1 -1.23 2.58 17.58
CA MET A 1 -1.13 1.62 16.46
C MET A 1 -1.80 2.25 15.26
N THR A 2 -1.15 2.22 14.09
CA THR A 2 -1.69 2.76 12.85
C THR A 2 -2.36 1.63 12.08
N LYS A 3 -3.56 1.87 11.55
CA LYS A 3 -4.25 0.92 10.68
C LYS A 3 -3.63 0.98 9.30
N TYR A 4 -3.32 -0.18 8.74
CA TYR A 4 -2.82 -0.33 7.39
C TYR A 4 -3.75 -1.25 6.61
N ILE A 5 -3.93 -0.92 5.33
CA ILE A 5 -4.61 -1.77 4.37
C ILE A 5 -3.57 -2.25 3.38
N ALA A 6 -3.39 -3.57 3.32
CA ALA A 6 -2.60 -4.25 2.30
C ALA A 6 -3.52 -4.79 1.22
N ARG A 7 -3.30 -4.40 -0.03
CA ARG A 7 -4.00 -4.91 -1.20
C ARG A 7 -3.05 -5.77 -1.99
N PHE A 8 -3.40 -7.04 -2.17
CA PHE A 8 -2.66 -7.99 -2.98
C PHE A 8 -3.28 -7.99 -4.37
N MET A 9 -2.46 -7.64 -5.36
CA MET A 9 -2.86 -7.48 -6.75
C MET A 9 -2.38 -8.70 -7.54
N LYS A 10 -3.20 -9.12 -8.51
CA LYS A 10 -2.88 -10.20 -9.41
C LYS A 10 -3.16 -9.76 -10.83
N ASN A 11 -2.24 -10.05 -11.74
CA ASN A 11 -2.45 -9.85 -13.16
C ASN A 11 -3.16 -11.09 -13.71
N VAL A 12 -4.32 -10.90 -14.32
CA VAL A 12 -5.05 -11.96 -15.00
C VAL A 12 -5.20 -11.61 -16.47
N LEU A 13 -5.03 -12.61 -17.34
CA LEU A 13 -5.30 -12.44 -18.75
C LEU A 13 -6.83 -12.38 -18.93
N GLY A 14 -7.33 -11.20 -19.29
CA GLY A 14 -8.74 -11.04 -19.65
C GLY A 14 -9.07 -11.77 -20.95
N GLU A 15 -10.36 -12.02 -21.18
CA GLU A 15 -10.86 -12.75 -22.36
C GLU A 15 -10.49 -12.06 -23.69
N ASN A 16 -10.20 -10.76 -23.66
CA ASN A 16 -9.74 -9.97 -24.81
C ASN A 16 -8.22 -10.06 -25.06
N GLY A 17 -7.51 -10.92 -24.32
CA GLY A 17 -6.05 -11.04 -24.38
C GLY A 17 -5.29 -9.88 -23.73
N HIS A 18 -5.98 -8.99 -23.02
CA HIS A 18 -5.37 -7.89 -22.27
C HIS A 18 -5.14 -8.32 -20.82
N GLU A 19 -3.96 -8.04 -20.29
CA GLU A 19 -3.67 -8.19 -18.86
C GLU A 19 -4.45 -7.15 -18.08
N VAL A 20 -5.26 -7.61 -17.13
CA VAL A 20 -5.97 -6.76 -16.18
C VAL A 20 -5.46 -7.03 -14.78
N GLU A 21 -5.10 -5.96 -14.07
CA GLU A 21 -4.71 -6.05 -12.67
C GLU A 21 -5.98 -6.08 -11.82
N ILE A 22 -6.17 -7.17 -11.06
CA ILE A 22 -7.29 -7.34 -10.13
C ILE A 22 -6.79 -7.37 -8.69
N CYS A 23 -7.63 -6.90 -7.77
CA CYS A 23 -7.38 -7.09 -6.34
C CYS A 23 -7.74 -8.52 -5.93
N GLN A 24 -6.74 -9.38 -5.77
CA GLN A 24 -6.92 -10.75 -5.27
C GLN A 24 -7.46 -10.75 -3.84
N ARG A 25 -6.85 -9.96 -2.94
CA ARG A 25 -7.25 -9.92 -1.53
C ARG A 25 -6.92 -8.59 -0.89
N VAL A 26 -7.70 -8.23 0.12
CA VAL A 26 -7.45 -7.08 1.00
C VAL A 26 -7.27 -7.57 2.41
N VAL A 27 -6.13 -7.23 3.02
CA VAL A 27 -5.79 -7.56 4.41
C VAL A 27 -5.68 -6.27 5.20
N LYS A 28 -6.36 -6.21 6.35
CA LYS A 28 -6.29 -5.08 7.27
C LYS A 28 -5.40 -5.49 8.44
N VAL A 29 -4.39 -4.69 8.73
CA VAL A 29 -3.45 -4.95 9.84
C VAL A 29 -3.22 -3.69 10.64
N GLU A 30 -2.98 -3.85 11.94
CA GLU A 30 -2.63 -2.75 12.83
C GLU A 30 -1.17 -2.90 13.23
N ALA A 31 -0.35 -1.90 12.91
CA ALA A 31 1.08 -1.95 13.13
C ALA A 31 1.62 -0.60 13.62
N SER A 32 2.82 -0.62 14.21
CA SER A 32 3.52 0.60 14.59
C SER A 32 4.28 1.21 13.41
N THR A 33 4.71 0.39 12.45
CA THR A 33 5.46 0.83 11.26
C THR A 33 4.93 0.16 9.99
N LYS A 34 5.21 0.78 8.84
CA LYS A 34 4.85 0.21 7.53
C LYS A 34 5.54 -1.14 7.27
N ASN A 35 6.80 -1.30 7.71
CA ASN A 35 7.53 -2.57 7.55
C ASN A 35 6.84 -3.71 8.32
N GLN A 36 6.48 -3.46 9.58
CA GLN A 36 5.76 -4.42 10.39
C GLN A 36 4.39 -4.73 9.78
N ALA A 37 3.68 -3.73 9.25
CA ALA A 37 2.43 -3.94 8.52
C ALA A 37 2.62 -4.82 7.27
N CYS A 38 3.71 -4.64 6.51
CA CYS A 38 4.02 -5.49 5.37
C CYS A 38 4.23 -6.95 5.78
N GLU A 39 5.03 -7.21 6.81
CA GLU A 39 5.29 -8.59 7.28
C GLU A 39 4.02 -9.26 7.79
N MET A 40 3.24 -8.55 8.63
CA MET A 40 1.97 -9.07 9.13
C MET A 40 0.94 -9.30 8.02
N ALA A 41 0.90 -8.41 7.02
CA ALA A 41 0.00 -8.57 5.88
C ALA A 41 0.34 -9.80 5.04
N LYS A 42 1.62 -10.07 4.79
CA LYS A 42 2.08 -11.27 4.06
C LYS A 42 1.68 -12.55 4.80
N LEU A 43 1.98 -12.61 6.09
CA LEU A 43 1.62 -13.77 6.92
C LEU A 43 0.11 -14.01 6.96
N SER A 44 -0.67 -12.94 7.14
CA SER A 44 -2.13 -13.02 7.14
C SER A 44 -2.68 -13.46 5.80
N PHE A 45 -2.12 -12.99 4.68
CA PHE A 45 -2.51 -13.43 3.35
C PHE A 45 -2.25 -14.93 3.15
N CYS A 46 -1.06 -15.40 3.52
CA CYS A 46 -0.71 -16.83 3.44
C CYS A 46 -1.72 -17.69 4.22
N GLN A 47 -2.10 -17.27 5.42
CA GLN A 47 -3.11 -17.97 6.23
C GLN A 47 -4.52 -17.94 5.61
N LEU A 48 -4.93 -16.81 5.03
CA LEU A 48 -6.27 -16.64 4.45
C LEU A 48 -6.44 -17.36 3.11
N GLU A 49 -5.41 -17.37 2.27
CA GLU A 49 -5.41 -18.10 0.99
C GLU A 49 -4.99 -19.57 1.14
N ASN A 50 -4.54 -19.98 2.33
CA ASN A 50 -3.96 -21.30 2.60
C ASN A 50 -2.79 -21.64 1.65
N VAL A 51 -1.87 -20.67 1.50
CA VAL A 51 -0.68 -20.78 0.65
C VAL A 51 0.58 -20.60 1.48
N SER A 52 1.66 -21.28 1.11
CA SER A 52 2.95 -21.13 1.78
C SER A 52 3.51 -19.72 1.59
N GLU A 53 3.45 -19.20 0.37
CA GLU A 53 4.01 -17.91 -0.01
C GLU A 53 2.98 -17.05 -0.74
N TRP A 54 2.87 -15.78 -0.37
CA TRP A 54 1.86 -14.87 -0.89
C TRP A 54 2.01 -14.61 -2.40
N TRP A 55 3.23 -14.66 -2.93
CA TRP A 55 3.49 -14.41 -4.35
C TRP A 55 2.95 -15.50 -5.28
N LEU A 56 2.53 -16.65 -4.74
CA LEU A 56 1.89 -17.70 -5.53
C LEU A 56 0.52 -17.26 -6.06
N HIS A 57 -0.15 -16.38 -5.34
CA HIS A 57 -1.52 -15.94 -5.63
C HIS A 57 -1.60 -14.44 -5.96
N ALA A 58 -0.52 -13.69 -5.80
CA ALA A 58 -0.46 -12.26 -6.06
C ALA A 58 0.88 -11.86 -6.66
N ASP A 59 0.86 -11.03 -7.70
CA ASP A 59 2.05 -10.54 -8.39
C ASP A 59 2.67 -9.34 -7.66
N SER A 60 1.84 -8.52 -7.02
CA SER A 60 2.28 -7.34 -6.29
C SER A 60 1.41 -7.10 -5.07
N PHE A 61 1.90 -6.29 -4.12
CA PHE A 61 1.09 -5.85 -3.00
C PHE A 61 1.38 -4.41 -2.63
N ILE A 62 0.33 -3.69 -2.23
CA ILE A 62 0.37 -2.28 -1.89
C ILE A 62 -0.09 -2.13 -0.45
N VAL A 63 0.76 -1.56 0.41
CA VAL A 63 0.42 -1.26 1.80
C VAL A 63 0.28 0.25 1.98
N SER A 64 -0.91 0.66 2.40
CA SER A 64 -1.24 2.07 2.65
C SER A 64 -1.76 2.24 4.07
N ALA A 65 -1.26 3.27 4.76
CA ALA A 65 -1.83 3.66 6.04
C ALA A 65 -3.25 4.19 5.82
N VAL A 66 -4.19 3.74 6.65
CA VAL A 66 -5.51 4.35 6.71
C VAL A 66 -5.34 5.69 7.39
N ARG A 67 -5.36 6.77 6.60
CA ARG A 67 -5.49 8.10 7.18
C ARG A 67 -6.86 8.19 7.83
N ASN A 68 -6.87 8.40 9.14
CA ASN A 68 -8.08 8.87 9.80
C ASN A 68 -8.39 10.27 9.26
N PRO A 69 -9.65 10.65 9.05
CA PRO A 69 -10.05 11.97 8.54
C PRO A 69 -9.71 13.17 9.47
N GLY A 70 -8.84 13.00 10.47
CA GLY A 70 -8.23 14.07 11.27
C GLY A 70 -6.75 14.35 10.95
N ASP A 71 -6.11 13.54 10.10
CA ASP A 71 -4.71 13.72 9.68
C ASP A 71 -4.67 14.58 8.41
N ALA A 72 -5.01 15.88 8.56
CA ALA A 72 -4.83 16.84 7.49
C ALA A 72 -3.33 16.90 7.12
N PRO A 73 -2.97 16.99 5.82
CA PRO A 73 -1.57 17.17 5.45
C PRO A 73 -1.05 18.45 6.09
N ARG A 74 -0.10 18.33 7.02
CA ARG A 74 0.67 19.47 7.53
C ARG A 74 1.45 20.03 6.35
N ASN A 75 0.92 21.10 5.77
CA ASN A 75 1.54 21.88 4.72
C ASN A 75 2.99 22.22 5.10
N PRO A 76 4.04 21.84 4.34
CA PRO A 76 5.39 22.34 4.56
C PRO A 76 5.49 23.76 3.97
N ALA A 77 4.76 24.71 4.54
CA ALA A 77 5.00 26.12 4.27
C ALA A 77 6.21 26.57 5.08
N GLY A 78 7.37 26.66 4.44
CA GLY A 78 8.54 27.32 5.04
C GLY A 78 9.91 26.90 4.50
N ALA A 79 10.23 27.28 3.25
CA ALA A 79 11.62 27.49 2.85
C ALA A 79 11.74 28.61 1.79
N VAL A 80 11.75 29.84 2.32
CA VAL A 80 12.61 30.99 1.97
C VAL A 80 12.56 31.56 0.55
N SER A 81 12.00 32.77 0.49
CA SER A 81 12.25 33.82 -0.50
C SER A 81 13.74 34.05 -0.77
N LYS A 82 14.17 33.95 -2.03
CA LYS A 82 15.27 34.75 -2.59
C LYS A 82 14.99 35.02 -4.07
N THR A 83 14.34 36.15 -4.36
CA THR A 83 14.50 36.81 -5.66
C THR A 83 15.38 38.01 -5.42
N LEU A 84 16.68 37.79 -5.58
CA LEU A 84 17.66 38.86 -5.73
C LEU A 84 18.07 38.82 -7.21
N VAL A 85 17.54 39.73 -8.01
CA VAL A 85 18.22 40.17 -9.24
C VAL A 85 18.22 41.69 -9.26
N THR A 86 19.40 42.21 -8.95
CA THR A 86 19.83 43.59 -9.20
C THR A 86 20.50 43.61 -10.57
N SER A 87 20.32 44.73 -11.28
CA SER A 87 20.99 45.21 -12.51
C SER A 87 20.13 45.18 -13.77
#